data_AF-A0AAU5KP49-F1
#
_entry.id   AF-A0AAU5KP49-F1
#
_cell.length_a   1.000
_cell.length_b   1.000
_cell.length_c   1.000
_cell.angle_alpha   90.00
_cell.angle_beta   90.00
_cell.angle_gamma   90.00
#
_symmetry.space_group_name_H-M   'P 1'
#
loop_
_entity.id
_entity.type
_entity.pdbx_description
1 polymer ?
#
loop_
_entity_poly.entity_id
_entity_poly.type
_entity_poly.pdbx_seq_one_letter_code
_entity_poly.pdbx_strand_id
1 'polypeptide(L)'
;MPAVPCCCDGVGGPQLVAAWHLLAPGGRVQSVGWTSGEPAVFPPYATVGPARSLTSFVIEGDAGAELAVLAGLVAEGTLAVETGWLGAWERFAEAAEALRGRRVTGKAVLEVRRSAPAT
;
A
#
# COMPACT_ATOMS: atom_id res chain seq x y z
N MET A 1 -4.10 -14.35 20.06
CA MET A 1 -4.30 -13.93 18.66
C MET A 1 -3.70 -14.99 17.74
N PRO A 2 -4.37 -15.41 16.66
CA PRO A 2 -3.78 -16.35 15.71
C PRO A 2 -2.56 -15.71 15.05
N ALA A 3 -1.51 -16.49 14.84
CA ALA A 3 -0.29 -16.04 14.17
C ALA A 3 -0.55 -15.76 12.68
N VAL A 4 0.07 -14.71 12.15
CA VAL A 4 -0.20 -14.21 10.79
C VAL A 4 0.80 -14.80 9.80
N PRO A 5 0.38 -15.42 8.67
CA PRO A 5 1.31 -16.01 7.70
C PRO A 5 2.00 -14.94 6.83
N CYS A 6 1.32 -13.84 6.51
CA CYS A 6 1.89 -12.75 5.73
C CYS A 6 1.33 -11.38 6.16
N CYS A 7 2.15 -10.34 6.06
CA CYS A 7 1.77 -8.96 6.33
C CYS A 7 2.35 -8.05 5.25
N CYS A 8 1.53 -7.17 4.68
CA CYS A 8 2.00 -6.07 3.84
C CYS A 8 2.11 -4.82 4.70
N ASP A 9 3.32 -4.29 4.87
CA ASP A 9 3.56 -3.08 5.66
C ASP A 9 4.00 -1.91 4.78
N GLY A 10 3.29 -0.79 4.88
CA GLY A 10 3.64 0.49 4.27
C GLY A 10 3.91 1.60 5.29
N VAL A 11 3.84 1.29 6.59
CA VAL A 11 4.01 2.27 7.66
C VAL A 11 5.44 2.30 8.17
N GLY A 12 6.09 1.15 8.35
CA GLY A 12 7.44 1.07 8.89
C GLY A 12 7.50 1.28 10.40
N GLY A 13 8.66 1.67 10.89
CA GLY A 13 8.85 2.10 12.29
C GLY A 13 8.48 1.02 13.32
N PRO A 14 7.95 1.42 14.50
CA PRO A 14 7.48 0.50 15.54
C PRO A 14 6.40 -0.48 15.06
N GLN A 15 5.58 -0.08 14.08
CA GLN A 15 4.51 -0.92 13.54
C GLN A 15 5.06 -2.13 12.77
N LEU A 16 6.14 -1.95 12.00
CA LEU A 16 6.83 -3.05 11.34
C LEU A 16 7.38 -4.07 12.36
N VAL A 17 7.95 -3.59 13.46
CA VAL A 17 8.47 -4.46 14.54
C VAL A 17 7.32 -5.23 15.20
N ALA A 18 6.18 -4.59 15.44
CA ALA A 18 4.99 -5.26 15.95
C ALA A 18 4.49 -6.33 14.97
N ALA A 19 4.43 -6.03 13.67
CA ALA A 19 4.04 -6.98 12.63
C ALA A 19 4.97 -8.20 12.58
N TRP A 20 6.29 -7.99 12.71
CA TRP A 20 7.28 -9.08 12.78
C TRP A 20 6.99 -10.06 13.91
N HIS A 21 6.59 -9.57 15.09
CA HIS A 21 6.31 -10.41 16.24
C HIS A 21 5.02 -11.23 16.10
N LEU A 22 4.06 -10.75 15.31
CA LEU A 22 2.79 -11.44 15.03
C LEU A 22 2.92 -12.57 14.00
N LEU A 23 4.06 -12.67 13.29
CA LEU A 23 4.24 -13.69 12.26
C LEU A 23 4.24 -15.12 12.81
N ALA A 24 3.57 -16.01 12.09
CA ALA A 24 3.72 -17.45 12.25
C ALA A 24 5.15 -17.90 11.87
N PRO A 25 5.60 -19.07 12.34
CA PRO A 25 6.78 -19.73 11.77
C PRO A 25 6.67 -19.83 10.24
N GLY A 26 7.71 -19.42 9.53
CA GLY A 26 7.75 -19.33 8.06
C GLY A 26 7.10 -18.08 7.47
N GLY A 27 6.53 -17.20 8.31
CA GLY A 27 5.79 -16.03 7.86
C GLY A 27 6.67 -14.93 7.25
N ARG A 28 6.02 -13.98 6.55
CA ARG A 28 6.70 -12.88 5.85
C ARG A 28 6.05 -11.52 6.09
N VAL A 29 6.88 -10.51 6.32
CA VAL A 29 6.52 -9.10 6.09
C VAL A 29 7.02 -8.68 4.71
N GLN A 30 6.12 -8.15 3.89
CA GLN A 30 6.43 -7.44 2.66
C GLN A 30 6.43 -5.93 2.95
N SER A 31 7.61 -5.33 2.95
CA SER A 31 7.81 -3.90 3.17
C SER A 31 7.61 -3.14 1.85
N VAL A 32 6.48 -2.45 1.72
CA VAL A 32 6.07 -1.73 0.50
C VAL A 32 6.20 -0.20 0.62
N GLY A 33 6.54 0.32 1.81
CA GLY A 33 6.67 1.77 2.04
C GLY A 33 7.06 2.13 3.46
N TRP A 34 7.27 3.44 3.71
CA TRP A 34 7.76 3.95 5.01
C TRP A 34 7.08 5.26 5.41
N THR A 35 5.77 5.20 5.67
CA THR A 35 4.96 6.41 5.96
C THR A 35 5.28 7.05 7.32
N SER A 36 5.72 6.26 8.31
CA SER A 36 5.96 6.76 9.68
C SER A 36 7.14 7.74 9.77
N GLY A 37 8.15 7.59 8.92
CA GLY A 37 9.43 8.30 9.06
C GLY A 37 10.28 7.88 10.28
N GLU A 38 9.80 6.93 11.08
CA GLU A 38 10.47 6.46 12.29
C GLU A 38 11.35 5.23 12.01
N PRO A 39 12.46 5.04 12.74
CA PRO A 39 13.27 3.84 12.62
C PRO A 39 12.51 2.60 13.13
N ALA A 40 12.68 1.46 12.45
CA ALA A 40 12.25 0.17 12.97
C ALA A 40 13.37 -0.43 13.83
N VAL A 41 13.23 -0.38 15.16
CA VAL A 41 14.24 -0.85 16.11
C VAL A 41 13.85 -2.22 16.65
N PHE A 42 14.58 -3.25 16.25
CA PHE A 42 14.40 -4.60 16.77
C PHE A 42 15.17 -4.76 18.09
N PRO A 43 14.52 -5.16 19.20
CA PRO A 43 15.25 -5.44 20.42
C PRO A 43 16.17 -6.66 20.26
N PRO A 44 17.19 -6.81 21.12
CA PRO A 44 18.04 -8.01 21.12
C PRO A 44 17.21 -9.29 21.10
N TYR A 45 17.62 -10.25 20.28
CA TYR A 45 16.96 -11.55 20.10
C TYR A 45 15.57 -11.53 19.42
N ALA A 46 15.06 -10.37 18.98
CA ALA A 46 13.78 -10.31 18.25
C ALA A 46 13.76 -11.14 16.96
N THR A 47 14.92 -11.38 16.35
CA THR A 47 15.08 -12.14 15.11
C THR A 47 15.56 -13.59 15.33
N VAL A 48 15.75 -14.00 16.59
CA VAL A 48 16.18 -15.36 16.93
C VAL A 48 14.96 -16.22 17.22
N GLY A 49 14.86 -17.37 16.55
CA GLY A 49 13.74 -18.30 16.72
C GLY A 49 13.31 -18.93 15.38
N PRO A 50 12.05 -19.35 15.27
CA PRO A 50 11.50 -19.89 14.03
C PRO A 50 11.71 -18.94 12.86
N ALA A 51 12.06 -19.48 11.69
CA ALA A 51 12.36 -18.68 10.51
C ALA A 51 11.19 -17.74 10.14
N ARG A 52 11.52 -16.48 9.86
CA ARG A 52 10.60 -15.43 9.40
C ARG A 52 11.36 -14.58 8.39
N SER A 53 10.66 -13.89 7.49
CA SER A 53 11.29 -13.04 6.48
C SER A 53 10.73 -11.62 6.50
N LEU A 54 11.61 -10.65 6.28
CA LEU A 54 11.28 -9.26 5.97
C LEU A 54 11.86 -8.99 4.58
N THR A 55 11.01 -8.63 3.63
CA THR A 55 11.39 -8.49 2.23
C THR A 55 10.97 -7.12 1.73
N SER A 56 11.87 -6.38 1.08
CA SER A 56 11.55 -5.13 0.40
C SER A 56 10.72 -5.40 -0.85
N PHE A 57 9.69 -4.59 -1.09
CA PHE A 57 8.93 -4.57 -2.34
C PHE A 57 9.03 -3.19 -2.97
N VAL A 58 9.32 -3.17 -4.25
CA VAL A 58 9.22 -1.99 -5.08
C VAL A 58 8.72 -2.45 -6.44
N ILE A 59 7.83 -1.67 -7.04
CA ILE A 59 7.41 -1.89 -8.42
C ILE A 59 8.48 -1.25 -9.30
N GLU A 60 9.29 -2.07 -9.94
CA GLU A 60 10.33 -1.65 -10.89
C GLU A 60 9.99 -2.18 -12.28
N GLY A 61 10.23 -1.36 -13.31
CA GLY A 61 10.04 -1.76 -14.71
C GLY A 61 8.58 -1.76 -15.18
N ASP A 62 8.29 -2.63 -16.14
CA ASP A 62 6.96 -2.80 -16.71
C ASP A 62 6.04 -3.57 -15.76
N ALA A 63 4.85 -3.04 -15.50
CA ALA A 63 3.82 -3.64 -14.65
C ALA A 63 2.55 -3.98 -15.44
N GLY A 64 2.61 -3.98 -16.78
CA GLY A 64 1.45 -4.17 -17.65
C GLY A 64 0.75 -5.51 -17.44
N ALA A 65 1.53 -6.59 -17.26
CA ALA A 65 0.97 -7.93 -17.02
C ALA A 65 0.25 -8.02 -15.68
N GLU A 66 0.87 -7.54 -14.61
CA GLU A 66 0.30 -7.49 -13.26
C GLU A 66 -0.94 -6.58 -13.23
N LEU A 67 -0.87 -5.43 -13.90
CA LEU A 67 -2.01 -4.52 -14.00
C LEU A 67 -3.17 -5.15 -14.78
N ALA A 68 -2.89 -5.93 -15.83
CA ALA A 68 -3.93 -6.65 -16.56
C ALA A 68 -4.64 -7.69 -15.69
N VAL A 69 -3.91 -8.39 -14.81
CA VAL A 69 -4.50 -9.28 -13.80
C VAL A 69 -5.42 -8.50 -12.87
N LEU A 70 -4.94 -7.39 -12.31
CA LEU A 70 -5.75 -6.56 -11.40
C LEU A 70 -7.00 -6.00 -12.10
N ALA A 71 -6.88 -5.54 -13.33
CA ALA A 71 -8.00 -5.03 -14.12
C ALA A 71 -9.03 -6.13 -14.43
N GLY A 72 -8.57 -7.36 -14.72
CA GLY A 72 -9.44 -8.53 -14.89
C GLY A 72 -10.25 -8.82 -13.63
N LEU A 73 -9.59 -8.86 -12.46
CA LEU A 73 -10.27 -9.07 -11.17
C LEU A 73 -11.30 -7.98 -10.84
N VAL A 74 -11.03 -6.72 -11.24
CA VAL A 74 -12.00 -5.62 -11.10
C VAL A 74 -13.18 -5.81 -12.05
N ALA A 75 -12.92 -6.18 -13.30
CA ALA A 75 -13.97 -6.44 -14.29
C ALA A 75 -14.88 -7.61 -13.89
N GLU A 76 -14.33 -8.63 -13.24
CA GLU A 76 -15.06 -9.76 -12.68
C GLU A 76 -15.82 -9.43 -11.38
N GLY A 77 -15.57 -8.27 -10.78
CA GLY A 77 -16.14 -7.87 -9.48
C GLY A 77 -15.50 -8.57 -8.27
N THR A 78 -14.42 -9.34 -8.48
CA THR A 78 -13.66 -10.03 -7.43
C THR A 78 -12.78 -9.06 -6.62
N LEU A 79 -12.37 -7.94 -7.24
CA LEU A 79 -11.61 -6.87 -6.61
C LEU A 79 -12.39 -5.56 -6.67
N ALA A 80 -12.71 -4.98 -5.51
CA ALA A 80 -13.31 -3.64 -5.43
C ALA A 80 -12.22 -2.57 -5.37
N VAL A 81 -12.38 -1.49 -6.15
CA VAL A 81 -11.50 -0.30 -6.08
C VAL A 81 -12.22 0.79 -5.31
N GLU A 82 -11.78 1.02 -4.07
CA GLU A 82 -12.35 2.07 -3.21
C GLU A 82 -11.90 3.46 -3.66
N THR A 83 -12.88 4.28 -4.05
CA THR A 83 -12.69 5.70 -4.38
C THR A 83 -13.34 6.54 -3.28
N GLY A 84 -12.53 7.17 -2.44
CA GLY A 84 -13.02 8.02 -1.36
C GLY A 84 -13.12 9.49 -1.72
N TRP A 85 -12.53 9.90 -2.85
CA TRP A 85 -12.62 11.26 -3.35
C TRP A 85 -12.60 11.22 -4.87
N LEU A 86 -13.53 11.94 -5.50
CA LEU A 86 -13.63 12.08 -6.95
C LEU A 86 -13.89 13.55 -7.29
N GLY A 87 -13.16 14.10 -8.24
CA GLY A 87 -13.38 15.46 -8.70
C GLY A 87 -12.56 15.83 -9.93
N ALA A 88 -12.87 16.98 -10.52
CA ALA A 88 -12.16 17.50 -11.67
C ALA A 88 -10.68 17.80 -11.34
N TRP A 89 -9.82 17.70 -12.35
CA TRP A 89 -8.38 17.97 -12.27
C TRP A 89 -8.05 19.31 -11.58
N GLU A 90 -8.85 20.35 -11.82
CA GLU A 90 -8.66 21.69 -11.26
C GLU A 90 -8.77 21.73 -9.73
N ARG A 91 -9.41 20.72 -9.12
CA ARG A 91 -9.54 20.56 -7.66
C ARG A 91 -8.40 19.77 -7.03
N PHE A 92 -7.27 19.62 -7.72
CA PHE A 92 -6.09 18.92 -7.21
C PHE A 92 -5.69 19.32 -5.79
N ALA A 93 -5.63 20.63 -5.50
CA ALA A 93 -5.22 21.13 -4.18
C ALA A 93 -6.15 20.63 -3.06
N GLU A 94 -7.46 20.60 -3.31
CA GLU A 94 -8.45 20.08 -2.37
C GLU A 94 -8.25 18.58 -2.12
N ALA A 95 -8.02 17.80 -3.19
CA ALA A 95 -7.74 16.37 -3.10
C ALA A 95 -6.48 16.07 -2.28
N ALA A 96 -5.41 16.82 -2.54
CA ALA A 96 -4.13 16.68 -1.85
C ALA A 96 -4.25 17.00 -0.35
N GLU A 97 -4.95 18.08 -0.01
CA GLU A 97 -5.22 18.44 1.39
C GLU A 97 -6.13 17.41 2.09
N ALA A 98 -7.12 16.85 1.40
CA ALA A 98 -7.97 15.78 1.93
C ALA A 98 -7.18 14.49 2.19
N LEU A 99 -6.31 14.08 1.26
CA LEU A 99 -5.43 12.91 1.41
C LEU A 99 -4.45 13.08 2.57
N ARG A 100 -3.74 14.22 2.62
CA ARG A 100 -2.80 14.54 3.71
C ARG A 100 -3.50 14.62 5.07
N GLY A 101 -4.70 15.20 5.08
CA GLY A 101 -5.54 15.30 6.27
C GLY A 101 -6.23 13.99 6.65
N ARG A 102 -5.94 12.86 5.97
CA ARG A 102 -6.53 11.53 6.24
C ARG A 102 -8.06 11.52 6.20
N ARG A 103 -8.65 12.38 5.35
CA ARG A 103 -10.11 12.50 5.14
C ARG A 103 -10.62 11.67 3.96
N VAL A 104 -9.72 11.02 3.23
CA VAL A 104 -10.04 10.17 2.08
C VAL A 104 -9.77 8.73 2.46
N THR A 105 -10.81 7.90 2.45
CA THR A 105 -10.68 6.44 2.52
C THR A 105 -10.38 5.90 1.12
N GLY A 106 -9.32 5.12 0.95
CA GLY A 106 -8.96 4.60 -0.38
C GLY A 106 -8.26 5.63 -1.27
N LYS A 107 -8.70 5.77 -2.52
CA LYS A 107 -8.03 6.62 -3.53
C LYS A 107 -8.75 7.94 -3.78
N ALA A 108 -7.98 8.98 -4.10
CA ALA A 108 -8.48 10.20 -4.72
C ALA A 108 -8.30 10.09 -6.24
N VAL A 109 -9.39 10.21 -6.99
CA VAL A 109 -9.42 10.11 -8.45
C VAL A 109 -9.70 11.48 -9.04
N LEU A 110 -8.86 11.89 -9.99
CA LEU A 110 -8.98 13.17 -10.69
C LEU A 110 -9.49 12.94 -12.11
N GLU A 111 -10.61 13.56 -12.44
CA GLU A 111 -11.17 13.53 -13.79
C GLU A 111 -10.44 14.54 -14.67
N VAL A 112 -9.78 14.04 -15.70
CA VAL A 112 -9.11 14.86 -16.70
C VAL A 112 -10.02 14.98 -17.92
N ARG A 113 -10.38 16.21 -18.30
CA ARG A 113 -11.08 16.44 -19.57
C ARG A 113 -10.09 16.33 -20.72
N ARG A 114 -10.46 15.58 -21.75
CA ARG A 114 -9.70 15.58 -23.01
C ARG A 114 -9.84 16.96 -23.65
N SER A 115 -8.73 17.67 -23.86
CA SER A 115 -8.74 18.86 -24.71
C SER A 115 -9.08 18.46 -26.15
N ALA A 116 -9.96 19.21 -26.82
CA ALA A 116 -10.13 19.07 -28.25
C ALA A 116 -8.78 19.33 -28.95
N PRO A 117 -8.45 18.62 -30.04
CA PRO A 117 -7.25 18.93 -30.81
C PRO A 117 -7.29 20.40 -31.24
N ALA A 118 -6.16 21.11 -31.09
CA ALA A 118 -6.01 22.45 -31.65
C ALA A 118 -6.27 22.35 -33.16
N THR A 119 -7.27 23.10 -33.64
CA THR A 119 -7.64 23.17 -35.05
C THR A 119 -6.55 23.90 -35.84
#